data_AF-A0A960TTA3-F1
#
_entry.id   AF-A0A960TTA3-F1
#
_cell.length_a   1.000
_cell.length_b   1.000
_cell.length_c   1.000
_cell.angle_alpha   90.00
_cell.angle_beta   90.00
_cell.angle_gamma   90.00
#
_symmetry.space_group_name_H-M   'P 1'
#
loop_
_entity.id
_entity.type
_entity.pdbx_description
1 polymer ?
#
loop_
_entity_poly.entity_id
_entity_poly.type
_entity_poly.pdbx_seq_one_letter_code
_entity_poly.pdbx_strand_id
1 'polypeptide(L)' 'MNTRRAGWHPPHCPNPNCKHHHGLAEGWRYKRRGFFLRRIRPYRIQRFTCLSCGRNFSSQTFSTTYWQKRPELDAKI' A
#
# COMPACT_ATOMS: atom_id res chain seq x y z
N MET A 1 4.93 -7.08 5.61
CA MET A 1 3.51 -7.47 5.33
C MET A 1 3.40 -8.15 3.98
N ASN A 2 2.75 -9.33 3.90
CA ASN A 2 2.57 -10.04 2.63
C ASN A 2 1.33 -9.49 1.88
N THR A 3 1.53 -8.42 1.12
CA THR A 3 0.46 -7.77 0.34
C THR A 3 0.01 -8.58 -0.88
N ARG A 4 0.52 -9.81 -1.07
CA ARG A 4 0.13 -10.74 -2.14
C ARG A 4 -0.91 -11.76 -1.69
N ARG A 5 -1.31 -11.77 -0.42
CA ARG A 5 -2.40 -12.65 0.03
C ARG A 5 -3.68 -12.34 -0.75
N ALA A 6 -4.37 -13.38 -1.21
CA ALA A 6 -5.71 -13.24 -1.75
C ALA A 6 -6.58 -12.52 -0.71
N GLY A 7 -7.37 -11.54 -1.16
CA GLY A 7 -8.18 -10.71 -0.26
C GLY A 7 -7.47 -9.52 0.39
N TRP A 8 -6.15 -9.35 0.24
CA TRP A 8 -5.50 -8.15 0.77
C TRP A 8 -6.02 -6.89 0.05
N HIS A 9 -6.37 -5.89 0.86
CA HIS A 9 -6.77 -4.56 0.45
C HIS A 9 -6.01 -3.52 1.28
N PRO A 10 -5.83 -2.29 0.74
CA PRO A 10 -5.31 -1.21 1.56
C PRO A 10 -6.24 -0.92 2.75
N PRO A 11 -5.69 -0.58 3.92
CA PRO A 11 -6.49 -0.31 5.12
C PRO A 11 -7.12 1.09 5.10
N HIS A 12 -6.43 2.09 4.57
CA HIS A 12 -6.91 3.48 4.53
C HIS A 12 -6.20 4.29 3.44
N CYS A 13 -6.66 5.50 3.15
CA CYS A 13 -6.00 6.38 2.19
C CYS A 13 -4.71 6.97 2.80
N PRO A 14 -3.53 6.88 2.18
CA PRO A 14 -2.30 7.39 2.78
C PRO A 14 -2.15 8.91 2.68
N ASN A 15 -3.12 9.63 2.12
CA ASN A 15 -3.13 11.08 2.11
C ASN A 15 -3.72 11.58 3.44
N PRO A 16 -2.96 12.28 4.30
CA PRO A 16 -3.45 12.75 5.61
C PRO A 16 -4.65 13.69 5.51
N ASN A 17 -4.78 14.41 4.40
CA ASN A 17 -5.89 15.34 4.16
C ASN A 17 -7.14 14.66 3.59
N CYS A 18 -7.14 13.33 3.43
CA CYS A 18 -8.29 12.59 2.93
C CYS A 18 -9.17 12.15 4.09
N LYS A 19 -10.51 12.30 3.95
CA LYS A 19 -11.48 11.80 4.95
C LYS A 19 -11.35 10.30 5.28
N HIS A 20 -10.80 9.52 4.34
CA HIS A 20 -10.55 8.08 4.52
C HIS A 20 -9.13 7.77 5.03
N HIS A 21 -8.39 8.75 5.57
CA HIS A 21 -7.05 8.53 6.11
C HIS A 21 -7.05 7.70 7.38
N HIS A 22 -8.01 7.94 8.26
CA HIS A 22 -8.06 7.27 9.56
C HIS A 22 -8.66 5.86 9.51
N GLY A 23 -9.08 5.36 8.34
CA GLY A 23 -9.60 3.99 8.17
C GLY A 23 -10.96 3.70 8.82
N LEU A 24 -11.50 4.64 9.61
CA LEU A 24 -12.79 4.53 10.30
C LEU A 24 -13.99 4.92 9.41
N ALA A 25 -13.73 5.51 8.24
CA ALA A 25 -14.78 5.94 7.35
C ALA A 25 -15.31 4.75 6.52
N GLU A 26 -16.57 4.38 6.75
CA GLU A 26 -17.29 3.39 5.95
C GLU A 26 -17.31 3.75 4.45
N GLY A 27 -17.44 2.74 3.60
CA GLY A 27 -17.61 2.94 2.15
C GLY A 27 -16.39 3.52 1.42
N TRP A 28 -15.18 3.35 1.94
CA TRP A 28 -13.99 3.82 1.24
C TRP A 28 -13.79 3.11 -0.11
N ARG A 29 -13.92 3.87 -1.20
CA ARG A 29 -13.71 3.36 -2.56
C ARG A 29 -12.31 3.70 -3.08
N TYR A 30 -11.64 2.69 -3.61
CA TYR A 30 -10.37 2.82 -4.33
C TYR A 30 -10.39 1.93 -5.58
N LYS A 31 -9.61 2.32 -6.60
CA LYS A 31 -9.44 1.56 -7.84
C LYS A 31 -8.10 0.83 -7.83
N ARG A 32 -8.08 -0.45 -8.21
CA ARG A 32 -6.84 -1.19 -8.51
C ARG A 32 -6.29 -0.70 -9.87
N ARG A 33 -5.05 -0.22 -9.90
CA ARG A 33 -4.40 0.37 -11.09
C ARG A 33 -3.14 -0.40 -11.49
N GLY A 34 -3.31 -1.58 -12.07
CA GLY A 34 -2.19 -2.37 -12.61
C GLY A 34 -1.06 -2.60 -11.60
N PHE A 35 0.16 -2.76 -12.09
CA PHE A 35 1.31 -3.13 -11.27
C PHE A 35 2.55 -2.33 -11.65
N PHE A 36 3.43 -2.13 -10.67
CA PHE A 36 4.81 -1.73 -10.91
C PHE A 36 5.71 -2.96 -10.75
N LEU A 37 6.59 -3.19 -11.73
CA LEU A 37 7.56 -4.28 -11.70
C LEU A 37 8.93 -3.76 -11.28
N ARG A 38 9.63 -4.52 -10.43
CA ARG A 38 10.99 -4.18 -9.99
C ARG A 38 11.87 -5.42 -9.88
N ARG A 39 13.19 -5.21 -9.83
CA ARG A 39 14.20 -6.28 -9.81
C ARG A 39 14.38 -6.98 -8.46
N ILE A 40 13.85 -6.42 -7.36
CA ILE A 40 14.04 -6.95 -6.00
C ILE A 40 12.68 -7.29 -5.39
N ARG A 41 12.61 -8.31 -4.52
CA ARG A 41 11.35 -8.69 -3.88
C ARG A 41 10.75 -7.55 -3.03
N PRO A 42 9.41 -7.36 -3.05
CA PRO A 42 8.45 -7.93 -3.99
C PRO A 42 8.64 -7.42 -5.43
N TYR A 43 8.81 -8.33 -6.40
CA TYR A 43 9.01 -8.00 -7.83
C TYR A 43 7.81 -7.34 -8.51
N ARG A 44 6.62 -7.47 -7.92
CA ARG A 44 5.35 -6.98 -8.46
C ARG A 44 4.60 -6.29 -7.34
N ILE A 45 4.30 -5.02 -7.55
CA ILE A 45 3.70 -4.13 -6.57
C ILE A 45 2.37 -3.65 -7.13
N GLN A 46 1.28 -3.97 -6.44
CA GLN A 46 -0.05 -3.51 -6.81
C GLN A 46 -0.15 -2.00 -6.58
N ARG A 47 -0.64 -1.25 -7.57
CA ARG A 47 -0.93 0.18 -7.41
C ARG A 47 -2.43 0.43 -7.27
N PHE A 48 -2.78 1.53 -6.64
CA PHE A 48 -4.15 1.92 -6.35
C PHE A 48 -4.33 3.42 -6.56
N THR A 49 -5.58 3.82 -6.77
CA THR A 49 -5.99 5.23 -6.79
C THR A 49 -7.17 5.39 -5.85
N CYS A 50 -7.06 6.31 -4.88
CA CYS A 50 -8.19 6.67 -4.02
C CYS A 50 -9.24 7.38 -4.86
N LEU A 51 -10.51 6.95 -4.82
CA LEU A 51 -11.56 7.60 -5.59
C LEU A 51 -12.13 8.84 -4.90
N SER A 52 -11.83 9.07 -3.62
CA SER A 52 -12.27 10.27 -2.90
C SER A 52 -11.34 11.47 -3.08
N CYS A 53 -10.02 11.27 -3.22
CA CYS A 53 -9.05 12.37 -3.33
C CYS A 53 -8.08 12.23 -4.51
N GLY A 54 -8.23 11.21 -5.34
CA GLY A 54 -7.38 10.98 -6.51
C GLY A 54 -5.94 10.52 -6.21
N ARG A 55 -5.53 10.42 -4.93
CA ARG A 55 -4.17 10.03 -4.56
C ARG A 55 -3.82 8.66 -5.12
N ASN A 56 -2.70 8.59 -5.84
CA ASN A 56 -2.08 7.34 -6.27
C ASN A 56 -1.18 6.80 -5.15
N PHE A 57 -1.30 5.49 -4.87
CA PHE A 57 -0.49 4.81 -3.88
C PHE A 57 -0.28 3.34 -4.27
N SER A 58 0.43 2.58 -3.45
CA SER A 58 0.70 1.17 -3.74
C SER A 58 0.60 0.30 -2.49
N SER A 59 0.66 -1.01 -2.68
CA SER A 59 0.69 -1.94 -1.56
C SER A 59 1.89 -1.72 -0.65
N GLN A 60 3.03 -1.28 -1.19
CA GLN A 60 4.21 -0.94 -0.39
C GLN A 60 4.01 0.26 0.52
N THR A 61 3.06 1.15 0.22
CA THR A 61 2.80 2.33 1.06
C THR A 61 2.44 1.95 2.50
N PHE A 62 1.93 0.73 2.71
CA PHE A 62 1.59 0.18 4.03
C PHE A 62 2.59 -0.88 4.52
N SER A 63 3.74 -1.05 3.85
CA SER A 63 4.78 -1.96 4.31
C SER A 63 5.66 -1.26 5.34
N THR A 64 5.91 -1.91 6.47
CA THR A 64 6.86 -1.46 7.49
C THR A 64 8.28 -1.34 6.94
N THR A 65 8.61 -2.14 5.93
CA THR A 65 9.92 -2.14 5.27
C THR A 65 10.02 -1.16 4.10
N TYR A 66 8.99 -0.35 3.86
CA TYR A 66 9.01 0.64 2.78
C TYR A 66 10.07 1.72 3.09
N TRP A 67 10.90 2.06 2.10
CA TRP A 67 12.06 2.97 2.21
C TRP A 67 13.26 2.48 3.03
N GLN A 68 13.19 1.32 3.67
CA GLN A 68 14.37 0.75 4.30
C GLN A 68 15.42 0.35 3.24
N LYS A 69 16.67 0.73 3.50
CA LYS A 69 17.81 0.32 2.67
C LYS A 69 18.30 -1.10 2.99
N ARG A 70 18.03 -1.56 4.21
CA ARG A 70 18.51 -2.83 4.78
C ARG A 70 17.36 -3.60 5.49
N PRO A 71 16.26 -3.93 4.79
CA PRO A 71 15.07 -4.55 5.39
C PRO A 71 15.29 -5.97 5.95
N GLU A 72 16.41 -6.61 5.62
CA GLU A 72 16.79 -7.92 6.14
C GLU A 72 17.31 -7.87 7.59
N LEU A 73 17.64 -6.69 8.13
CA LEU A 73 18.03 -6.54 9.53
C LEU A 73 16.85 -6.76 10.48
N ASP A 74 15.64 -6.43 10.05
CA ASP A 74 14.41 -6.65 10.84
C ASP A 74 14.16 -8.15 11.14
N ALA A 75 14.78 -9.07 10.39
CA ALA A 75 14.67 -10.51 10.62
C ALA A 75 15.60 -11.04 11.72
N LYS A 76 16.50 -10.18 12.25
CA LYS A 76 17.52 -10.56 13.25
C LYS A 76 17.19 -10.12 14.67
N ILE A 77 16.07 -9.44 14.86
CA ILE A 77 15.54 -8.96 16.14
C ILE A 77 14.41 -9.89 16.55
#